data_AF-A0A7X5U6A0-F1
#
_entry.id   AF-A0A7X5U6A0-F1
#
_cell.length_a   1.000
_cell.length_b   1.000
_cell.length_c   1.000
_cell.angle_alpha   90.00
_cell.angle_beta   90.00
_cell.angle_gamma   90.00
#
_symmetry.space_group_name_H-M   'P 1'
#
loop_
_entity.id
_entity.type
_entity.pdbx_description
1 polymer ?
#
loop_
_entity_poly.entity_id
_entity_poly.type
_entity_poly.pdbx_seq_one_letter_code
_entity_poly.pdbx_strand_id
1 'polypeptide(L)'
;MTENTADPIEPPALPARLLEPVPVIVAIAACWLIAVLLAFTVPALHTWRPITLAGLGVGVLGTSIFLWQLRSARRGDRGAQRGLVN
;
A
#
# COMPACT_ATOMS: atom_id res chain seq x y z
N MET A 1 30.27 42.47 -3.96
CA MET A 1 29.37 41.58 -4.72
C MET A 1 29.78 40.15 -4.41
N THR A 2 29.32 39.59 -3.28
CA THR A 2 29.59 38.20 -2.90
C THR A 2 28.34 37.38 -3.20
N GLU A 3 28.31 36.75 -4.35
CA GLU A 3 27.28 35.77 -4.70
C GLU A 3 27.51 34.53 -3.84
N ASN A 4 26.61 34.28 -2.89
CA ASN A 4 26.56 33.02 -2.16
C ASN A 4 25.80 32.03 -3.05
N THR A 5 26.52 31.33 -3.92
CA THR A 5 26.02 30.21 -4.71
C THR A 5 25.82 29.03 -3.75
N ALA A 6 24.73 29.05 -3.00
CA ALA A 6 24.34 27.91 -2.18
C ALA A 6 24.00 26.75 -3.13
N ASP A 7 24.84 25.71 -3.17
CA ASP A 7 24.55 24.47 -3.89
C ASP A 7 23.16 23.96 -3.48
N PRO A 8 22.29 23.56 -4.43
CA PRO A 8 21.01 22.96 -4.11
C PRO A 8 21.23 21.72 -3.23
N ILE A 9 20.73 21.75 -2.00
CA ILE A 9 20.75 20.58 -1.11
C ILE A 9 19.83 19.52 -1.74
N GLU A 10 20.42 18.56 -2.45
CA GLU A 10 19.67 17.41 -2.96
C GLU A 10 19.25 16.54 -1.76
N PRO A 11 17.93 16.33 -1.54
CA PRO A 11 17.47 15.52 -0.42
C PRO A 11 18.06 14.10 -0.55
N PRO A 12 18.57 13.50 0.52
CA PRO A 12 19.07 12.14 0.47
C PRO A 12 17.96 11.22 -0.05
N ALA A 13 18.28 10.39 -1.04
CA ALA A 13 17.31 9.50 -1.66
C ALA A 13 16.61 8.66 -0.59
N LEU A 14 15.30 8.85 -0.43
CA LEU A 14 14.50 8.08 0.52
C LEU A 14 14.56 6.60 0.10
N PRO A 15 14.84 5.65 1.02
CA PRO A 15 14.95 4.26 0.66
C PRO A 15 13.64 3.78 0.03
N ALA A 16 13.72 3.17 -1.15
CA ALA A 16 12.57 2.82 -1.99
C ALA A 16 11.46 2.04 -1.24
N ARG A 17 11.83 1.25 -0.23
CA ARG A 17 10.89 0.52 0.63
C ARG A 17 9.92 1.39 1.43
N LEU A 18 10.27 2.65 1.74
CA LEU A 18 9.35 3.59 2.38
C LEU A 18 8.37 4.22 1.38
N LEU A 19 8.69 4.18 0.09
CA LEU A 19 7.87 4.73 -0.99
C LEU A 19 6.96 3.67 -1.63
N GLU A 20 7.25 2.38 -1.41
CA GLU A 20 6.41 1.29 -1.89
C GLU A 20 5.17 1.13 -0.98
N PRO A 21 3.93 1.14 -1.52
CA PRO A 21 2.72 0.97 -0.72
C PRO A 21 2.51 -0.49 -0.25
N VAL A 22 3.20 -1.45 -0.86
CA VAL A 22 3.00 -2.89 -0.64
C VAL A 22 3.27 -3.33 0.81
N PRO A 23 4.39 -2.94 1.46
CA PRO A 23 4.67 -3.36 2.84
C PRO A 23 3.60 -2.88 3.83
N VAL A 24 3.05 -1.68 3.64
CA VAL A 24 2.00 -1.11 4.50
C VAL A 24 0.71 -1.91 4.39
N ILE A 25 0.30 -2.25 3.17
CA ILE A 25 -0.90 -3.07 2.92
C ILE A 25 -0.75 -4.44 3.60
N VAL A 26 0.41 -5.09 3.44
CA VAL A 26 0.70 -6.39 4.06
C VAL A 26 0.67 -6.29 5.59
N ALA A 27 1.27 -5.25 6.17
CA ALA A 27 1.29 -5.05 7.61
C ALA A 27 -0.12 -4.88 8.19
N ILE A 28 -0.96 -4.04 7.57
CA ILE A 28 -2.35 -3.83 8.01
C ILE A 28 -3.18 -5.11 7.87
N ALA A 29 -3.04 -5.84 6.75
CA ALA A 29 -3.74 -7.11 6.56
C ALA A 29 -3.33 -8.16 7.61
N ALA A 30 -2.03 -8.29 7.90
CA ALA A 30 -1.52 -9.19 8.92
C ALA A 30 -2.04 -8.83 10.32
N CYS A 31 -2.08 -7.54 10.68
CA CYS A 31 -2.65 -7.07 11.94
C CYS A 31 -4.12 -7.49 12.09
N TRP A 32 -4.95 -7.34 11.06
CA TRP A 32 -6.35 -7.77 11.13
C TRP A 32 -6.52 -9.28 11.24
N LEU A 33 -5.68 -10.07 10.56
CA LEU A 33 -5.68 -11.53 10.70
C LEU A 33 -5.32 -11.96 12.13
N ILE A 34 -4.32 -11.33 12.74
CA ILE A 34 -3.94 -11.58 14.14
C ILE A 34 -5.08 -11.20 15.07
N ALA A 35 -5.71 -10.04 14.86
CA ALA A 35 -6.83 -9.59 15.69
C ALA A 35 -8.02 -10.56 15.62
N VAL A 36 -8.37 -11.05 14.42
CA VAL A 36 -9.38 -12.10 14.24
C VAL A 36 -8.99 -13.36 15.01
N LEU A 37 -7.75 -13.85 14.85
CA LEU A 37 -7.27 -15.03 15.58
C LEU A 37 -7.45 -14.85 17.09
N LEU A 38 -7.06 -13.70 17.63
CA LEU A 38 -7.21 -13.39 19.06
C LEU A 38 -8.68 -13.33 19.50
N ALA A 39 -9.58 -12.71 18.71
CA ALA A 39 -11.00 -12.62 19.06
C ALA A 39 -11.74 -13.98 19.11
N PHE A 40 -11.23 -14.98 18.38
CA PHE A 40 -11.78 -16.33 18.38
C PHE A 40 -11.09 -17.29 19.36
N THR A 41 -9.82 -17.07 19.69
CA THR A 41 -9.04 -17.95 20.59
C THR A 41 -8.99 -17.47 22.04
N VAL A 42 -9.14 -16.17 22.29
CA VAL A 42 -9.05 -15.55 23.62
C VAL A 42 -10.45 -15.19 24.13
N PRO A 43 -10.93 -15.81 25.23
CA PRO A 43 -12.28 -15.56 25.74
C PRO A 43 -12.58 -14.09 26.08
N ALA A 44 -11.58 -13.38 26.61
CA ALA A 44 -11.69 -11.96 26.94
C ALA A 44 -11.92 -11.04 25.72
N LEU A 45 -11.65 -11.52 24.50
CA LEU A 45 -11.75 -10.75 23.27
C LEU A 45 -12.97 -11.14 22.40
N HIS A 46 -13.89 -11.95 22.90
CA HIS A 46 -15.06 -12.37 22.13
C HIS A 46 -15.96 -11.22 21.67
N THR A 47 -16.04 -10.14 22.45
CA THR A 47 -16.81 -8.93 22.08
C THR A 47 -16.18 -8.16 20.92
N TRP A 48 -14.90 -8.40 20.61
CA TRP A 48 -14.17 -7.73 19.52
C TRP A 48 -14.38 -8.39 18.16
N ARG A 49 -15.01 -9.57 18.10
CA ARG A 49 -15.30 -10.29 16.84
C ARG A 49 -15.91 -9.42 15.73
N PRO A 50 -16.99 -8.64 15.95
CA PRO A 50 -17.55 -7.81 14.88
C PRO A 50 -16.56 -6.76 14.36
N ILE A 51 -15.77 -6.15 15.24
CA ILE A 51 -14.74 -5.16 14.87
C ILE A 51 -13.61 -5.81 14.06
N THR A 52 -13.11 -6.96 14.52
CA THR A 52 -12.04 -7.71 13.84
C THR A 52 -12.46 -8.20 12.47
N LEU A 53 -13.72 -8.64 12.32
CA LEU A 53 -14.28 -9.01 11.02
C LEU A 53 -14.50 -7.80 10.10
N ALA A 54 -15.00 -6.67 10.63
CA ALA A 54 -15.16 -5.45 9.84
C ALA A 54 -13.81 -4.98 9.29
N GLY A 55 -12.79 -4.95 10.14
CA GLY A 55 -11.44 -4.59 9.75
C GLY A 55 -10.78 -5.57 8.78
N LEU A 56 -10.99 -6.87 8.95
CA LEU A 56 -10.57 -7.88 7.97
C LEU A 56 -11.25 -7.64 6.62
N GLY A 57 -12.55 -7.35 6.62
CA GLY A 57 -13.32 -7.00 5.41
C GLY A 57 -12.76 -5.77 4.70
N VAL A 58 -12.45 -4.71 5.44
CA VAL A 58 -11.79 -3.51 4.91
C VAL A 58 -10.40 -3.83 4.35
N GLY A 59 -9.61 -4.65 5.03
CA GLY A 59 -8.29 -5.08 4.57
C GLY A 59 -8.35 -5.90 3.28
N VAL A 60 -9.30 -6.83 3.17
CA VAL A 60 -9.55 -7.62 1.95
C VAL A 60 -10.00 -6.71 0.81
N LEU A 61 -10.90 -5.75 1.07
CA LEU A 61 -11.37 -4.81 0.07
C LEU A 61 -10.23 -3.94 -0.47
N GLY A 62 -9.47 -3.31 0.42
CA GLY A 62 -8.32 -2.47 0.05
C GLY A 62 -7.26 -3.23 -0.73
N THR A 63 -6.91 -4.43 -0.28
CA THR A 63 -5.95 -5.31 -0.98
C THR A 63 -6.46 -5.71 -2.36
N SER A 64 -7.74 -6.02 -2.51
CA SER A 64 -8.35 -6.39 -3.79
C SER A 64 -8.28 -5.24 -4.81
N ILE A 65 -8.58 -4.02 -4.37
CA ILE A 65 -8.46 -2.81 -5.19
C ILE A 65 -7.01 -2.61 -5.61
N PHE A 66 -6.06 -2.70 -4.68
CA PHE A 66 -4.63 -2.58 -4.99
C PHE A 66 -4.15 -3.63 -5.99
N LEU A 67 -4.57 -4.90 -5.84
CA LEU A 67 -4.22 -5.95 -6.79
C LEU A 67 -4.82 -5.72 -8.17
N TRP A 68 -6.04 -5.15 -8.25
CA TRP A 68 -6.60 -4.71 -9.52
C TRP A 68 -5.72 -3.61 -10.12
N GLN A 69 -5.38 -2.58 -9.36
CA GLN A 69 -4.49 -1.51 -9.82
C GLN A 69 -3.15 -2.04 -10.31
N LEU A 70 -2.51 -2.95 -9.58
CA LEU A 70 -1.25 -3.57 -9.96
C LEU A 70 -1.37 -4.40 -11.24
N ARG A 71 -2.47 -5.16 -11.40
CA ARG A 71 -2.76 -5.90 -12.64
C ARG A 71 -3.02 -4.97 -13.81
N SER A 72 -3.76 -3.87 -13.60
CA SER A 72 -4.00 -2.84 -14.60
C SER A 72 -2.72 -2.13 -15.02
N ALA A 73 -1.86 -1.75 -14.07
CA ALA A 73 -0.57 -1.13 -14.36
C ALA A 73 0.33 -2.06 -15.18
N ARG A 74 0.38 -3.36 -14.83
CA ARG A 74 1.10 -4.38 -15.62
C ARG A 74 0.49 -4.64 -17.01
N ARG A 75 -0.81 -4.42 -17.18
CA ARG A 75 -1.52 -4.53 -18.46
C ARG A 75 -1.49 -3.24 -19.29
N GLY A 76 -1.23 -2.10 -18.64
CA GLY A 76 -1.46 -0.76 -19.16
C GLY A 76 -0.38 -0.20 -20.09
N ASP A 77 0.64 -0.97 -20.46
CA ASP A 77 1.72 -0.48 -21.33
C ASP A 77 1.92 -1.33 -22.59
N ARG A 78 0.80 -1.72 -23.23
CA ARG A 78 0.78 -2.31 -24.58
C ARG A 78 -0.28 -1.73 -25.53
N GLY A 79 -0.94 -0.63 -25.15
CA GLY A 79 -1.67 0.22 -26.11
C GLY A 79 -0.74 1.36 -26.54
N ALA A 80 0.05 1.24 -27.61
CA ALA A 80 -0.43 1.50 -28.97
C ALA A 80 -1.34 2.75 -28.97
N GLN A 81 -0.85 3.97 -29.19
CA GLN A 81 -0.25 4.43 -30.46
C GLN A 81 0.84 5.49 -30.21
N ARG A 82 2.10 5.09 -30.17
CA ARG A 82 3.20 5.96 -30.61
C ARG A 82 3.41 5.64 -32.09
N GLY A 83 2.84 6.47 -32.96
CA GLY A 83 3.04 6.34 -34.41
C GLY A 83 1.83 6.68 -35.27
N LEU A 84 1.27 7.88 -35.12
CA LEU A 84 0.74 8.60 -36.28
C LEU A 84 1.70 9.75 -36.56
N VAL A 85 2.82 9.38 -37.18
CA VAL A 85 3.67 10.29 -37.95
C VAL A 85 3.60 9.80 -39.38
N ASN A 86 2.57 10.25 -40.09
CA ASN A 86 2.61 10.46 -41.54
C ASN A 86 1.68 11.62 -41.86
#